data_AF-A0A147IZ86-F1
#
_entry.id   AF-A0A147IZ86-F1
#
_cell.length_a   1.000
_cell.length_b   1.000
_cell.length_c   1.000
_cell.angle_alpha   90.00
_cell.angle_beta   90.00
_cell.angle_gamma   90.00
#
_symmetry.space_group_name_H-M   'P 1'
#
loop_
_entity.id
_entity.type
_entity.pdbx_description
1 polymer ?
#
loop_
_entity_poly.entity_id
_entity_poly.type
_entity_poly.pdbx_seq_one_letter_code
_entity_poly.pdbx_strand_id
1 'polypeptide(L)'
;MGKAFASEGLSGSMIYSQNCYDALSHAFSWRLLDTCGAADLKGVASVPEDEVNSIDKEIAYFQSEVAAARYLGATTGAGASADDADTRLAEIQRRVPPAKRAPADDSEIYNATAVPADMMTNVDDGAQAEAT
;
A
#
# COMPACT_ATOMS: atom_id res chain seq x y z
N MET A 1 -13.44 -28.28 4.15
CA MET A 1 -13.87 -27.25 3.19
C MET A 1 -13.00 -26.02 3.39
N GLY A 2 -12.08 -25.73 2.46
CA GLY A 2 -11.30 -24.48 2.51
C GLY A 2 -12.23 -23.30 2.19
N LYS A 3 -12.23 -22.27 3.04
CA LYS A 3 -12.92 -21.02 2.74
C LYS A 3 -12.14 -20.32 1.62
N ALA A 4 -12.65 -20.37 0.40
CA ALA A 4 -12.24 -19.42 -0.63
C ALA A 4 -12.80 -18.06 -0.21
N PHE A 5 -11.92 -17.16 0.23
CA PHE A 5 -12.32 -15.77 0.46
C PHE A 5 -12.69 -15.16 -0.89
N ALA A 6 -13.81 -14.44 -0.93
CA ALA A 6 -14.13 -13.60 -2.08
C ALA A 6 -12.98 -12.60 -2.24
N SER A 7 -12.19 -12.76 -3.31
CA SER A 7 -11.01 -11.95 -3.61
C SER A 7 -11.35 -10.52 -4.07
N GLU A 8 -12.62 -10.13 -4.03
CA GLU A 8 -13.09 -8.81 -4.40
C GLU A 8 -12.60 -7.79 -3.35
N GLY A 9 -11.59 -6.99 -3.74
CA GLY A 9 -11.07 -5.89 -2.93
C GLY A 9 -9.81 -6.18 -2.09
N LEU A 10 -9.17 -7.34 -2.26
CA LEU A 10 -7.83 -7.60 -1.70
C LEU A 10 -6.76 -7.42 -2.79
N SER A 11 -5.67 -6.75 -2.45
CA SER A 11 -4.50 -6.70 -3.33
C SER A 11 -3.84 -8.08 -3.43
N GLY A 12 -3.11 -8.34 -4.52
CA GLY A 12 -2.42 -9.62 -4.72
C GLY A 12 -1.40 -9.93 -3.62
N SER A 13 -0.77 -8.90 -3.05
CA SER A 13 0.13 -8.98 -1.89
C SER A 13 -0.61 -9.44 -0.63
N MET A 14 -1.81 -8.89 -0.35
CA MET A 14 -2.64 -9.33 0.78
C MET A 14 -3.07 -10.78 0.62
N ILE A 15 -3.48 -11.19 -0.59
CA ILE A 15 -3.86 -12.59 -0.88
C ILE A 15 -2.67 -13.52 -0.64
N TYR A 16 -1.48 -13.15 -1.12
CA TYR A 16 -0.26 -13.92 -0.90
C TYR A 16 0.02 -14.08 0.60
N SER A 17 -0.01 -12.98 1.36
CA SER A 17 0.25 -13.02 2.80
C SER A 17 -0.75 -13.93 3.53
N GLN A 18 -2.05 -13.79 3.28
CA GLN A 18 -3.07 -14.65 3.89
C GLN A 18 -2.82 -16.13 3.59
N ASN A 19 -2.57 -16.48 2.33
CA ASN A 19 -2.31 -17.87 1.94
C ASN A 19 -1.02 -18.41 2.57
N CYS A 20 0.00 -17.56 2.73
CA CYS A 20 1.27 -17.94 3.35
C CYS A 20 1.06 -18.31 4.83
N TYR A 21 0.32 -17.49 5.58
CA TYR A 21 0.00 -17.78 6.99
C TYR A 21 -1.02 -18.91 7.17
N ASP A 22 -1.97 -19.07 6.24
CA ASP A 22 -2.87 -20.23 6.23
C ASP A 22 -2.09 -21.53 6.05
N ALA A 23 -1.09 -21.57 5.16
CA ALA A 23 -0.22 -22.72 4.98
C ALA A 23 0.56 -23.08 6.26
N LEU A 24 0.96 -22.10 7.07
CA LEU A 24 1.60 -22.35 8.37
C LEU A 24 0.66 -23.01 9.38
N SER A 25 -0.65 -22.75 9.29
CA SER A 25 -1.65 -23.42 10.13
C SER A 25 -1.80 -24.91 9.80
N HIS A 26 -1.49 -25.30 8.55
CA HIS A 26 -1.52 -26.68 8.09
C HIS A 26 -0.20 -27.42 8.33
N ALA A 27 0.93 -26.75 8.08
CA ALA A 27 2.25 -27.32 8.25
C ALA A 27 3.27 -26.23 8.61
N PHE A 28 3.52 -26.08 9.92
CA PHE A 28 4.48 -25.10 10.39
C PHE A 28 5.91 -25.45 9.98
N SER A 29 6.65 -24.44 9.50
CA SER A 29 8.10 -24.49 9.45
C SER A 29 8.66 -23.09 9.62
N TRP A 30 9.80 -22.99 10.30
CA TRP A 30 10.50 -21.72 10.48
C TRP A 30 10.85 -21.04 9.15
N ARG A 31 11.25 -21.81 8.14
CA ARG A 31 11.58 -21.27 6.82
C ARG A 31 10.38 -20.61 6.14
N LEU A 32 9.19 -21.23 6.24
CA LEU A 32 7.97 -20.66 5.66
C LEU A 32 7.55 -19.42 6.44
N LEU A 33 7.60 -19.46 7.77
CA LEU A 33 7.29 -18.32 8.62
C LEU A 33 8.19 -17.11 8.30
N ASP A 34 9.50 -17.32 8.21
CA ASP A 34 10.44 -16.26 7.85
C ASP A 34 10.11 -15.67 6.46
N THR A 35 9.65 -16.51 5.53
CA THR A 35 9.25 -16.08 4.18
C THR A 35 7.99 -15.21 4.22
N CYS A 36 6.96 -15.64 4.96
CA CYS A 36 5.72 -14.86 5.12
C CYS A 36 6.00 -13.52 5.83
N GLY A 37 6.82 -13.53 6.89
CA GLY A 37 7.21 -12.33 7.62
C GLY A 37 8.01 -11.35 6.75
N ALA A 38 8.97 -11.84 5.96
CA ALA A 38 9.72 -11.01 5.04
C ALA A 38 8.84 -10.39 3.94
N ALA A 39 7.83 -11.12 3.47
CA ALA A 39 6.86 -10.59 2.50
C ALA A 39 5.97 -9.51 3.12
N ASP A 40 5.48 -9.70 4.35
CA ASP A 40 4.72 -8.67 5.08
C ASP A 40 5.55 -7.40 5.28
N LEU A 41 6.82 -7.54 5.68
CA LEU A 41 7.72 -6.41 5.87
C LEU A 41 8.02 -5.66 4.57
N LYS A 42 8.09 -6.37 3.44
CA LYS A 42 8.15 -5.73 2.12
C LYS A 42 6.85 -5.02 1.77
N GLY A 43 5.71 -5.60 2.14
CA GLY A 43 4.40 -4.96 2.04
C GLY A 43 4.37 -3.63 2.79
N VAL A 44 4.80 -3.63 4.06
CA VAL A 44 4.94 -2.42 4.92
C VAL A 44 5.75 -1.36 4.18
N ALA A 45 6.89 -1.79 3.63
CA ALA A 45 7.83 -0.89 2.98
C ALA A 45 7.33 -0.37 1.63
N SER A 46 6.51 -1.14 0.91
CA SER A 46 6.07 -0.82 -0.46
C SER A 46 4.94 0.22 -0.53
N VAL A 47 4.33 0.57 0.60
CA VAL A 47 3.27 1.60 0.67
C VAL A 47 3.92 2.99 0.64
N PRO A 48 3.68 3.82 -0.39
CA PRO A 48 4.13 5.21 -0.43
C PRO A 48 3.39 6.07 0.60
N GLU A 49 4.08 7.00 1.27
CA GLU A 49 3.49 7.89 2.30
C GLU A 49 2.43 8.87 1.74
N ASP A 50 2.47 9.15 0.44
CA ASP A 50 1.57 10.04 -0.29
C ASP A 50 0.33 9.32 -0.86
N GLU A 51 0.42 8.01 -1.07
CA GLU A 51 -0.71 7.16 -1.50
C GLU A 51 -1.57 6.66 -0.34
N VAL A 52 -1.27 7.11 0.90
CA VAL A 52 -1.86 6.57 2.12
C VAL A 52 -3.40 6.58 2.06
N ASN A 53 -3.96 7.71 1.63
CA ASN A 53 -5.41 7.94 1.60
C ASN A 53 -6.17 7.11 0.54
N SER A 54 -5.48 6.52 -0.44
CA SER A 54 -6.12 5.74 -1.52
C SER A 54 -6.16 4.24 -1.22
N ILE A 55 -5.31 3.74 -0.33
CA ILE A 55 -5.10 2.29 -0.11
C ILE A 55 -5.16 1.91 1.38
N ASP A 56 -5.85 2.71 2.21
CA ASP A 56 -5.96 2.55 3.67
C ASP A 56 -6.08 1.10 4.18
N LYS A 57 -6.82 0.24 3.47
CA LYS A 57 -6.99 -1.18 3.82
C LYS A 57 -5.70 -1.99 3.68
N GLU A 58 -4.93 -1.78 2.62
CA GLU A 58 -3.65 -2.47 2.40
C GLU A 58 -2.61 -1.99 3.42
N ILE A 59 -2.65 -0.71 3.76
CA ILE A 59 -1.77 -0.09 4.76
C ILE A 59 -2.06 -0.68 6.12
N ALA A 60 -3.31 -0.64 6.57
CA ALA A 60 -3.73 -1.23 7.84
C ALA A 60 -3.37 -2.71 7.91
N TYR A 61 -3.47 -3.43 6.79
CA TYR A 61 -3.04 -4.82 6.71
C TYR A 61 -1.53 -4.95 6.91
N PHE A 62 -0.71 -4.21 6.17
CA PHE A 62 0.74 -4.28 6.30
C PHE A 62 1.32 -3.29 7.31
N GLN A 63 0.58 -2.88 8.34
CA GLN A 63 1.22 -2.11 9.43
C GLN A 63 2.23 -3.00 10.16
N SER A 64 3.36 -2.41 10.56
CA SER A 64 4.46 -3.14 11.20
C SER A 64 4.02 -3.92 12.44
N GLU A 65 3.15 -3.34 13.26
CA GLU A 65 2.59 -3.99 14.45
C GLU A 65 1.69 -5.18 14.08
N VAL A 66 0.88 -5.04 13.02
CA VAL A 66 0.00 -6.12 12.54
C VAL A 66 0.82 -7.26 11.93
N ALA A 67 1.83 -6.94 11.13
CA ALA A 67 2.77 -7.90 10.56
C ALA A 67 3.52 -8.68 11.67
N ALA A 68 4.03 -7.97 12.68
CA ALA A 68 4.69 -8.58 13.84
C ALA A 68 3.74 -9.47 14.63
N ALA A 69 2.51 -9.03 14.86
CA ALA A 69 1.50 -9.80 15.57
C ALA A 69 1.13 -11.10 14.85
N ARG A 70 1.02 -11.09 13.51
CA ARG A 70 0.79 -12.33 12.72
C ARG A 70 1.95 -13.30 12.83
N TYR A 71 3.17 -12.77 12.72
CA TYR A 71 4.39 -13.57 12.84
C TYR A 71 4.44 -14.28 14.21
N LEU A 72 4.21 -13.54 15.29
CA LEU A 72 4.17 -14.08 16.64
C LEU A 72 3.00 -15.07 16.83
N GLY A 73 1.82 -14.74 16.31
CA GLY A 73 0.64 -15.60 16.40
C GLY A 73 0.83 -16.95 15.71
N ALA A 74 1.43 -16.95 14.51
CA ALA A 74 1.72 -18.19 13.78
C ALA A 74 2.78 -19.04 14.50
N THR A 75 3.79 -18.40 15.09
CA THR A 75 4.84 -19.08 15.86
C THR A 75 4.30 -19.73 17.12
N THR A 76 3.57 -18.97 17.93
CA THR A 76 3.02 -19.43 19.20
C THR A 76 1.90 -20.45 18.99
N GLY A 77 1.07 -20.29 17.95
CA GLY A 77 0.07 -21.27 17.55
C GLY A 77 0.64 -22.64 17.15
N ALA A 78 1.91 -22.67 16.71
CA ALA A 78 2.64 -23.91 16.41
C ALA A 78 3.38 -24.50 17.63
N GLY A 79 3.25 -23.89 18.82
CA GLY A 79 3.88 -24.37 20.06
C GLY A 79 5.35 -23.97 20.21
N ALA A 80 5.86 -23.06 19.38
CA ALA A 80 7.21 -22.54 19.49
C ALA A 80 7.31 -21.37 20.49
N SER A 81 8.54 -21.04 20.90
CA SER A 81 8.82 -19.95 21.85
C SER A 81 8.60 -18.57 21.24
N ALA A 82 8.03 -17.66 22.02
CA ALA A 82 7.90 -16.25 21.66
C ALA A 82 9.28 -15.55 21.54
N ASP A 83 10.23 -15.87 22.43
CA ASP A 83 11.58 -15.27 22.42
C ASP A 83 12.35 -15.63 21.15
N ASP A 84 12.18 -16.86 20.66
CA ASP A 84 12.76 -17.31 19.38
C ASP A 84 12.08 -16.58 18.20
N ALA A 85 10.77 -16.34 18.30
CA ALA A 85 10.03 -15.58 17.30
C ALA A 85 10.56 -14.14 17.19
N ASP A 86 10.71 -13.46 18.32
CA ASP A 86 11.20 -12.08 18.38
C ASP A 86 12.62 -11.96 17.86
N THR A 87 13.50 -12.88 18.26
CA THR A 87 14.90 -12.91 17.79
C THR A 87 14.97 -13.05 16.26
N ARG A 88 14.16 -13.94 15.68
CA ARG A 88 14.11 -14.14 14.23
C ARG A 88 13.45 -12.98 13.50
N LEU A 89 12.35 -12.45 14.03
CA LEU A 89 11.66 -11.30 13.44
C LEU A 89 12.60 -10.10 13.36
N ALA A 90 13.37 -9.83 14.43
CA ALA A 90 14.38 -8.78 14.43
C ALA A 90 15.47 -9.02 13.37
N GLU A 91 15.89 -10.28 13.16
CA GLU A 91 16.85 -10.62 12.10
C GLU A 91 16.27 -10.42 10.70
N ILE A 92 15.00 -10.74 10.49
CA ILE A 92 14.32 -10.49 9.21
C ILE A 92 14.21 -8.99 8.95
N GLN A 93 13.81 -8.20 9.95
CA GLN A 93 13.71 -6.75 9.86
C GLN A 93 15.04 -6.09 9.50
N ARG A 94 16.17 -6.61 10.01
CA ARG A 94 17.51 -6.16 9.60
C ARG A 94 17.85 -6.45 8.14
N ARG A 95 17.26 -7.50 7.55
CA ARG A 95 17.57 -7.98 6.20
C ARG A 95 16.65 -7.43 5.13
N VAL A 96 15.42 -7.08 5.48
CA VAL A 96 14.47 -6.49 4.54
C VAL A 96 14.80 -5.01 4.41
N PRO A 97 15.37 -4.56 3.28
CA PRO A 97 15.68 -3.15 3.10
C PRO A 97 14.38 -2.34 3.09
N PRO A 98 14.37 -1.12 3.65
CA PRO A 98 13.26 -0.20 3.43
C PRO A 98 13.11 0.03 1.92
N ALA A 99 11.87 0.11 1.42
CA ALA A 99 11.66 0.32 0.01
C ALA A 99 12.28 1.67 -0.36
N LYS A 100 12.98 1.70 -1.49
CA LYS A 100 13.35 2.96 -2.09
C LYS A 100 12.05 3.67 -2.47
N ARG A 101 11.82 4.85 -1.90
CA ARG A 101 10.80 5.77 -2.38
C ARG A 101 10.96 5.87 -3.89
N ALA A 102 9.88 5.69 -4.65
CA ALA A 102 9.89 6.13 -6.03
C ALA A 102 10.30 7.62 -5.99
N PRO A 103 11.25 8.07 -6.83
CA PRO A 103 11.41 9.50 -7.01
C PRO A 103 10.04 10.04 -7.40
N ALA A 104 9.59 11.10 -6.71
CA ALA A 104 8.40 11.81 -7.12
C ALA A 104 8.56 12.08 -8.62
N ASP A 105 7.66 11.51 -9.42
CA ASP A 105 7.60 11.86 -10.82
C ASP A 105 7.08 13.28 -10.83
N ASP A 106 7.99 14.25 -10.99
CA ASP A 106 7.73 15.67 -11.22
C ASP A 106 7.02 15.89 -12.57
N SER A 107 6.10 14.99 -12.93
CA SER A 107 5.13 15.20 -13.99
C SER A 107 4.21 16.32 -13.52
N GLU A 108 4.68 17.54 -13.80
CA GLU A 108 3.94 18.78 -13.81
C GLU A 108 2.55 18.47 -14.36
N ILE A 109 1.59 18.38 -13.45
CA ILE A 109 0.18 18.48 -13.78
C ILE A 109 0.06 19.86 -14.43
N TYR A 110 -0.02 19.85 -15.76
CA TYR A 110 -0.42 20.98 -16.57
C TYR A 110 -1.61 21.64 -15.87
N ASN A 111 -1.36 22.85 -15.39
CA ASN A 111 -2.29 23.67 -14.66
C ASN A 111 -3.44 24.08 -15.61
N ALA A 112 -4.40 23.19 -15.81
CA ALA A 112 -5.59 23.41 -16.63
C ALA A 112 -6.64 24.22 -15.86
N THR A 113 -6.26 25.41 -15.39
CA THR A 113 -7.18 26.51 -15.06
C THR A 113 -6.46 27.87 -15.07
N ALA A 114 -5.55 28.08 -16.03
CA ALA A 114 -5.40 29.42 -16.58
C ALA A 114 -6.62 29.65 -17.49
N VAL A 115 -7.68 30.25 -16.94
CA VAL A 115 -8.71 30.88 -17.77
C VAL A 115 -8.01 32.08 -18.43
N PRO A 116 -7.83 32.13 -19.75
CA PRO A 116 -7.28 33.32 -20.39
C PRO A 116 -8.27 34.46 -20.18
N ALA A 117 -7.82 35.52 -19.51
CA ALA A 117 -8.56 36.77 -19.35
C ALA A 117 -8.57 37.59 -20.66
N ASP A 118 -8.86 36.95 -21.80
CA ASP A 118 -8.85 37.61 -23.12
C ASP A 118 -9.82 36.98 -24.13
N MET A 119 -11.05 36.70 -23.69
CA MET A 119 -12.20 36.50 -24.59
C MET A 119 -13.44 37.22 -24.02
N MET A 120 -13.37 38.54 -24.01
CA MET A 120 -14.54 39.42 -23.96
C MET A 120 -14.36 40.55 -24.97
N THR A 121 -14.27 40.21 -26.25
CA THR A 121 -14.49 41.15 -27.34
C THR A 121 -15.27 40.44 -28.43
N ASN A 122 -16.54 40.87 -28.59
CA ASN A 122 -17.36 40.93 -29.81
C ASN A 122 -18.85 40.78 -29.46
N VAL A 123 -19.42 41.87 -28.94
CA VAL A 123 -20.77 42.28 -29.35
C VAL A 123 -20.58 43.62 -30.03
N ASP A 124 -20.27 43.52 -31.33
CA ASP A 124 -20.41 44.61 -32.28
C ASP A 124 -21.90 44.66 -32.64
N ASP A 125 -22.59 45.73 -32.27
CA ASP A 125 -23.65 46.26 -33.12
C ASP A 125 -23.97 47.72 -32.75
N GLY A 126 -23.60 48.63 -33.67
CA GLY A 126 -24.47 49.73 -34.04
C GLY A 126 -24.30 51.06 -33.30
N ALA A 127 -23.20 51.76 -33.56
CA ALA A 127 -23.21 53.21 -33.55
C ALA A 127 -24.10 53.72 -34.71
N GLN A 128 -25.21 54.40 -34.39
CA GLN A 128 -25.77 55.42 -35.27
C GLN A 128 -25.30 56.78 -34.77
N ALA A 129 -24.45 57.42 -35.56
CA ALA A 129 -24.23 58.84 -35.52
C ALA A 129 -25.00 59.46 -36.68
N GLU A 130 -25.87 60.43 -36.42
CA GLU A 130 -26.03 61.57 -37.33
C GLU A 130 -26.24 62.84 -36.50
N ALA A 131 -25.30 63.77 -36.69
CA ALA A 131 -25.47 65.18 -36.40
C ALA A 131 -25.58 65.89 -37.74
N THR A 132 -26.69 66.59 -37.98
CA THR A 132 -26.74 67.83 -38.78
C THR A 132 -27.92 68.67 -38.28
#